data_AF-A0A432HW31-F1
#
_entry.id   AF-A0A432HW31-F1
#
_cell.length_a   1.000
_cell.length_b   1.000
_cell.length_c   1.000
_cell.angle_alpha   90.00
_cell.angle_beta   90.00
_cell.angle_gamma   90.00
#
_symmetry.space_group_name_H-M   'P 1'
#
loop_
_entity.id
_entity.type
_entity.pdbx_description
1 polymer ?
#
loop_
_entity_poly.entity_id
_entity_poly.type
_entity_poly.pdbx_seq_one_letter_code
_entity_poly.pdbx_strand_id
1 'polypeptide(L)'
;MESVTLLIVSAEDIASTVQGDALLGRGGWNEADPVEEGRTWRHTSQPVHIWWFPERVLWADQLDERYAAASGAQVREVIFLSRHSAASGRPSLTLHVIGVPGESPVGESAEYGGIKGAVVPPNPRFAAWYRRMVQAAHDHAVTDEFDLTIETTHHGPSLSSPTMFIEIGSSESHWGRTDAAEAWADVISEGLGLDGGPGLGDWHALSDSERAQSKVMLGIGGGHYAPRHIDVLRRTNCWAGHQIASYALEMQRPEDESWDPQTGDLPEGQWEHAIRVCAESTRQSFPGGEVMAHLDRKSFKGWQRRAVIRLCEELDIPVGRTAAFE
;
A
#
# COMPACT_ATOMS: atom_id res chain seq x y z
N MET A 1 2.18 -11.78 24.12
CA MET A 1 1.90 -10.35 23.89
C MET A 1 0.68 -10.28 23.00
N GLU A 2 -0.21 -9.33 23.23
CA GLU A 2 -1.37 -9.11 22.36
C GLU A 2 -0.87 -8.67 20.97
N SER A 3 -1.40 -9.26 19.90
CA SER A 3 -1.05 -8.89 18.53
C SER A 3 -2.11 -7.94 18.00
N VAL A 4 -1.71 -6.71 17.63
CA VAL A 4 -2.64 -5.61 17.34
C VAL A 4 -2.45 -5.04 15.95
N THR A 5 -3.53 -4.54 15.37
CA THR A 5 -3.49 -3.63 14.22
C THR A 5 -3.28 -2.22 14.73
N LEU A 6 -2.28 -1.51 14.21
CA LEU A 6 -1.96 -0.14 14.62
C LEU A 6 -2.42 0.86 13.56
N LEU A 7 -3.35 1.73 13.94
CA LEU A 7 -3.76 2.88 13.15
C LEU A 7 -2.94 4.10 13.60
N ILE A 8 -2.26 4.76 12.67
CA ILE A 8 -1.44 5.93 12.99
C ILE A 8 -2.08 7.18 12.40
N VAL A 9 -2.32 8.14 13.29
CA VAL A 9 -2.82 9.48 12.98
C VAL A 9 -1.68 10.47 13.24
N SER A 10 -1.19 11.15 12.21
CA SER A 10 -0.27 12.28 12.37
C SER A 10 -1.02 13.53 12.86
N ALA A 11 -0.53 14.15 13.94
CA ALA A 11 -1.12 15.37 14.50
C ALA A 11 -0.91 16.63 13.64
N GLU A 12 0.12 16.63 12.79
CA GLU A 12 0.43 17.75 11.88
C GLU A 12 -0.32 17.69 10.53
N ASP A 13 -1.17 16.68 10.34
CA ASP A 13 -1.87 16.44 9.09
C ASP A 13 -3.40 16.51 9.30
N ILE A 14 -4.03 17.50 8.66
CA ILE A 14 -5.48 17.74 8.78
C ILE A 14 -6.31 16.57 8.23
N ALA A 15 -5.88 15.93 7.13
CA ALA A 15 -6.60 14.78 6.58
C ALA A 15 -6.50 13.58 7.52
N SER A 16 -5.33 13.40 8.13
CA SER A 16 -5.10 12.39 9.13
C SER A 16 -5.99 12.61 10.37
N THR A 17 -6.00 13.82 10.94
CA THR A 17 -6.79 14.09 12.15
C THR A 17 -8.29 13.99 11.92
N VAL A 18 -8.80 14.47 10.78
CA VAL A 18 -10.24 14.35 10.46
C VAL A 18 -10.66 12.89 10.23
N GLN A 19 -9.80 12.06 9.63
CA GLN A 19 -10.03 10.60 9.57
C GLN A 19 -10.00 9.96 10.97
N GLY A 20 -9.05 10.35 11.82
CA GLY A 20 -8.93 9.86 13.19
C GLY A 20 -10.16 10.21 14.04
N ASP A 21 -10.63 11.46 13.93
CA ASP A 21 -11.83 11.95 14.63
C ASP A 21 -13.09 11.21 14.16
N ALA A 22 -13.27 11.02 12.85
CA ALA A 22 -14.40 10.26 12.29
C ALA A 22 -14.44 8.83 12.85
N LEU A 23 -13.28 8.16 12.91
CA LEU A 23 -13.16 6.81 13.43
C LEU A 23 -13.42 6.73 14.95
N LEU A 24 -12.86 7.65 15.74
CA LEU A 24 -13.14 7.74 17.18
C LEU A 24 -14.63 8.01 17.44
N GLY A 25 -15.27 8.82 16.58
CA GLY A 25 -16.68 9.15 16.61
C GLY A 25 -17.62 7.93 16.46
N ARG A 26 -17.13 6.81 15.90
CA ARG A 26 -17.89 5.55 15.84
C ARG A 26 -18.03 4.85 17.20
N GLY A 27 -17.31 5.31 18.22
CA GLY A 27 -17.35 4.73 19.55
C GLY A 27 -16.57 3.40 19.64
N GLY A 28 -16.65 2.74 20.80
CA GLY A 28 -15.92 1.49 21.02
C GLY A 28 -14.44 1.68 21.36
N TRP A 29 -14.00 2.89 21.73
CA TRP A 29 -12.61 3.21 22.06
C TRP A 29 -12.46 3.60 23.54
N ASN A 30 -11.42 3.06 24.18
CA ASN A 30 -10.96 3.53 25.49
C ASN A 30 -9.60 4.20 25.31
N GLU A 31 -9.44 5.41 25.85
CA GLU A 31 -8.14 6.07 25.92
C GLU A 31 -7.18 5.22 26.78
N ALA A 32 -5.93 5.10 26.34
CA ALA A 32 -4.88 4.33 27.00
C ALA A 32 -3.66 5.21 27.26
N ASP A 33 -2.63 4.64 27.90
CA ASP A 33 -1.41 5.37 28.22
C ASP A 33 -0.76 5.94 26.95
N PRO A 34 -0.26 7.19 26.99
CA PRO A 34 0.38 7.81 25.84
C PRO A 34 1.67 7.08 25.46
N VAL A 35 1.98 7.12 24.17
CA VAL A 35 3.22 6.58 23.59
C VAL A 35 3.96 7.72 22.90
N GLU A 36 5.19 7.99 23.33
CA GLU A 36 6.04 9.08 22.84
C GLU A 36 5.28 10.43 22.78
N GLU A 37 4.65 10.82 23.88
CA GLU A 37 3.78 12.02 24.00
C GLU A 37 2.52 12.01 23.12
N GLY A 38 2.34 10.99 22.27
CA GLY A 38 1.15 10.78 21.45
C GLY A 38 0.03 10.11 22.23
N ARG A 39 -1.20 10.60 22.08
CA ARG A 39 -2.38 9.97 22.70
C ARG A 39 -2.66 8.63 22.04
N THR A 40 -3.15 7.68 22.82
CA THR A 40 -3.49 6.35 22.29
C THR A 40 -4.89 5.91 22.71
N TRP A 41 -5.51 5.08 21.87
CA TRP A 41 -6.78 4.43 22.16
C TRP A 41 -6.70 2.95 21.84
N ARG A 42 -7.45 2.14 22.58
CA ARG A 42 -7.63 0.72 22.33
C ARG A 42 -9.09 0.45 22.04
N HIS A 43 -9.37 -0.32 20.99
CA HIS A 43 -10.74 -0.74 20.71
C HIS A 43 -11.22 -1.73 21.78
N THR A 44 -12.49 -1.63 22.14
CA THR A 44 -13.09 -2.38 23.26
C THR A 44 -13.34 -3.85 22.94
N SER A 45 -13.45 -4.20 21.66
CA SER A 45 -13.82 -5.55 21.21
C SER A 45 -12.86 -6.17 20.20
N GLN A 46 -11.94 -5.39 19.62
CA GLN A 46 -11.01 -5.86 18.60
C GLN A 46 -9.58 -5.48 18.98
N PRO A 47 -8.55 -6.26 18.60
CA PRO A 47 -7.15 -5.95 18.88
C PRO A 47 -6.65 -4.86 17.93
N VAL A 48 -7.20 -3.65 18.07
CA VAL A 48 -6.91 -2.49 17.23
C VAL A 48 -6.61 -1.31 18.13
N HIS A 49 -5.46 -0.69 17.88
CA HIS A 49 -5.02 0.50 18.59
C HIS A 49 -4.98 1.70 17.63
N ILE A 50 -5.28 2.88 18.13
CA ILE A 50 -4.99 4.16 17.46
C ILE A 50 -3.85 4.82 18.21
N TRP A 51 -2.87 5.32 17.46
CA TRP A 51 -1.79 6.17 17.97
C TRP A 51 -1.80 7.50 17.25
N TRP A 52 -2.04 8.56 18.01
CA TRP A 52 -1.98 9.94 17.54
C TRP A 52 -0.54 10.44 17.68
N PHE A 53 0.25 10.16 16.65
CA PHE A 53 1.66 10.49 16.59
C PHE A 53 1.84 12.02 16.51
N PRO A 54 2.66 12.64 17.39
CA PRO A 54 2.74 14.10 17.48
C PRO A 54 3.31 14.81 16.25
N GLU A 55 4.05 14.10 15.40
CA GLU A 55 4.82 14.68 14.28
C GLU A 55 4.37 14.12 12.92
N ARG A 56 5.05 14.52 11.85
CA ARG A 56 4.88 13.95 10.50
C ARG A 56 5.44 12.54 10.44
N VAL A 57 4.77 11.67 9.69
CA VAL A 57 5.09 10.24 9.63
C VAL A 57 6.10 9.86 8.56
N LEU A 58 6.23 10.63 7.47
CA LEU A 58 7.03 10.24 6.28
C LEU A 58 8.50 9.89 6.63
N TRP A 59 9.13 10.66 7.52
CA TRP A 59 10.54 10.45 7.93
C TRP A 59 10.68 9.72 9.28
N ALA A 60 9.56 9.25 9.86
CA ALA A 60 9.56 8.57 11.13
C ALA A 60 9.65 7.05 10.92
N ASP A 61 10.86 6.54 10.73
CA ASP A 61 11.08 5.10 10.57
C ASP A 61 10.78 4.32 11.87
N GLN A 62 10.52 3.01 11.71
CA GLN A 62 10.36 2.02 12.78
C GLN A 62 9.23 2.35 13.78
N LEU A 63 8.16 3.02 13.32
CA LEU A 63 7.03 3.40 14.18
C LEU A 63 6.32 2.19 14.78
N ASP A 64 6.23 1.07 14.07
CA ASP A 64 5.72 -0.20 14.59
C ASP A 64 6.56 -0.74 15.75
N GLU A 65 7.89 -0.74 15.60
CA GLU A 65 8.81 -1.23 16.63
C GLU A 65 8.84 -0.30 17.85
N ARG A 66 8.84 1.02 17.62
CA ARG A 66 8.74 2.04 18.68
C ARG A 66 7.45 1.89 19.47
N TYR A 67 6.33 1.75 18.78
CA TYR A 67 5.04 1.53 19.43
C TYR A 67 5.01 0.21 20.19
N ALA A 68 5.53 -0.88 19.61
CA ALA A 68 5.60 -2.18 20.27
C ALA A 68 6.44 -2.14 21.56
N ALA A 69 7.61 -1.49 21.51
CA ALA A 69 8.50 -1.34 22.66
C ALA A 69 7.86 -0.54 23.80
N ALA A 70 7.13 0.53 23.49
CA ALA A 70 6.50 1.38 24.48
C ALA A 70 5.18 0.80 25.04
N SER A 71 4.35 0.19 24.19
CA SER A 71 3.02 -0.31 24.58
C SER A 71 3.02 -1.75 25.12
N GLY A 72 4.06 -2.53 24.83
CA GLY A 72 4.13 -3.97 25.12
C GLY A 72 3.24 -4.85 24.20
N ALA A 73 2.59 -4.26 23.20
CA ALA A 73 1.86 -4.98 22.17
C ALA A 73 2.79 -5.42 21.03
N GLN A 74 2.43 -6.48 20.31
CA GLN A 74 3.08 -6.84 19.06
C GLN A 74 2.28 -6.22 17.91
N VAL A 75 2.90 -5.35 17.11
CA VAL A 75 2.25 -4.76 15.94
C VAL A 75 2.21 -5.80 14.81
N ARG A 76 1.01 -6.13 14.32
CA ARG A 76 0.76 -7.09 13.23
C ARG A 76 0.76 -6.41 11.87
N GLU A 77 0.18 -5.23 11.80
CA GLU A 77 0.09 -4.41 10.60
C GLU A 77 -0.13 -2.95 11.01
N VAL A 78 0.25 -2.04 10.11
CA VAL A 78 0.10 -0.60 10.29
C VAL A 78 -0.75 -0.02 9.17
N ILE A 79 -1.62 0.91 9.51
CA ILE A 79 -2.42 1.67 8.56
C ILE A 79 -2.27 3.14 8.92
N PHE A 80 -1.67 3.89 8.01
CA PHE A 80 -1.53 5.33 8.15
C PHE A 80 -2.76 6.04 7.61
N LEU A 81 -3.33 6.92 8.42
CA LEU A 81 -4.33 7.90 7.99
C LEU A 81 -3.54 9.14 7.59
N SER A 82 -3.65 9.57 6.34
CA SER A 82 -2.75 10.59 5.78
C SER A 82 -3.47 11.49 4.78
N ARG A 83 -2.83 12.61 4.41
CA ARG A 83 -3.20 13.36 3.21
C ARG A 83 -2.43 12.86 2.00
N HIS A 84 -3.10 12.95 0.86
CA HIS A 84 -2.43 12.96 -0.44
C HIS A 84 -2.22 14.41 -0.90
N SER A 85 -1.06 14.72 -1.47
CA SER A 85 -0.76 16.04 -2.04
C SER A 85 -0.28 15.92 -3.48
N ALA A 86 -1.01 16.51 -4.41
CA ALA A 86 -0.66 16.47 -5.84
C ALA A 86 -0.75 17.85 -6.49
N ALA A 87 0.24 18.19 -7.32
CA ALA A 87 0.28 19.45 -8.08
C ALA A 87 -0.95 19.65 -8.99
N SER A 88 -1.61 18.56 -9.41
CA SER A 88 -2.84 18.62 -10.20
C SER A 88 -4.02 19.24 -9.45
N GLY A 89 -4.00 19.22 -8.11
CA GLY A 89 -5.11 19.64 -7.25
C GLY A 89 -6.37 18.78 -7.38
N ARG A 90 -6.34 17.68 -8.15
CA ARG A 90 -7.51 16.84 -8.40
C ARG A 90 -7.91 16.09 -7.11
N PRO A 91 -9.13 16.25 -6.60
CA PRO A 91 -9.56 15.58 -5.38
C PRO A 91 -9.53 14.07 -5.55
N SER A 92 -9.06 13.34 -4.55
CA SER A 92 -8.97 11.88 -4.63
C SER A 92 -8.96 11.19 -3.29
N LEU A 93 -9.59 10.02 -3.23
CA LEU A 93 -9.39 9.04 -2.16
C LEU A 93 -8.44 7.98 -2.69
N THR A 94 -7.36 7.76 -1.96
CA THR A 94 -6.27 6.89 -2.40
C THR A 94 -5.82 5.95 -1.29
N LEU A 95 -5.19 4.87 -1.71
CA LEU A 95 -4.42 4.01 -0.83
C LEU A 95 -3.22 3.46 -1.59
N HIS A 96 -2.12 3.24 -0.88
CA HIS A 96 -0.91 2.67 -1.46
C HIS A 96 -0.05 1.94 -0.44
N VAL A 97 0.79 1.06 -0.97
CA VAL A 97 1.90 0.44 -0.24
C VAL A 97 3.08 1.41 -0.26
N ILE A 98 3.98 1.35 0.72
CA ILE A 98 5.13 2.27 0.84
C ILE A 98 6.47 1.58 0.57
N GLY A 99 7.48 2.39 0.26
CA GLY A 99 8.81 1.93 -0.10
C GLY A 99 9.41 2.73 -1.26
N VAL A 100 10.73 2.62 -1.44
CA VAL A 100 11.49 3.37 -2.44
C VAL A 100 12.28 2.41 -3.33
N PRO A 101 11.62 1.54 -4.11
CA PRO A 101 12.27 0.39 -4.74
C PRO A 101 13.25 0.74 -5.87
N GLY A 102 13.09 1.91 -6.52
CA GLY A 102 13.81 2.24 -7.75
C GLY A 102 14.87 3.33 -7.62
N GLU A 103 15.09 3.89 -6.42
CA GLU A 103 16.06 4.97 -6.21
C GLU A 103 17.46 4.43 -5.84
N SER A 104 18.48 5.25 -6.12
CA SER A 104 19.88 4.93 -5.86
C SER A 104 20.62 6.12 -5.23
N PRO A 105 21.76 5.90 -4.55
CA PRO A 105 22.32 4.60 -4.20
C PRO A 105 21.51 3.89 -3.10
N VAL A 106 21.42 2.56 -3.20
CA VAL A 106 20.65 1.71 -2.28
C VAL A 106 21.18 1.83 -0.86
N GLY A 107 20.28 1.95 0.12
CA GLY A 107 20.60 2.04 1.56
C GLY A 107 20.67 3.46 2.11
N GLU A 108 20.63 4.49 1.26
CA GLU A 108 20.53 5.89 1.72
C GLU A 108 19.09 6.30 2.04
N SER A 109 18.93 7.37 2.81
CA SER A 109 17.63 8.01 3.01
C SER A 109 17.09 8.60 1.70
N ALA A 110 15.82 8.37 1.42
CA ALA A 110 15.12 9.00 0.30
C ALA A 110 14.59 10.39 0.66
N GLU A 111 14.29 11.21 -0.37
CA GLU A 111 13.84 12.60 -0.19
C GLU A 111 12.57 12.69 0.68
N TYR A 112 11.60 11.81 0.40
CA TYR A 112 10.30 11.75 1.08
C TYR A 112 10.24 10.63 2.13
N GLY A 113 11.37 10.34 2.76
CA GLY A 113 11.49 9.36 3.85
C GLY A 113 11.61 7.91 3.37
N GLY A 114 11.94 7.02 4.30
CA GLY A 114 12.29 5.63 3.99
C GLY A 114 13.69 5.48 3.39
N ILE A 115 14.01 4.27 2.93
CA ILE A 115 15.34 3.87 2.50
C ILE A 115 15.32 3.54 1.01
N LYS A 116 16.21 4.16 0.23
CA LYS A 116 16.38 3.90 -1.20
C LYS A 116 16.71 2.43 -1.45
N GLY A 117 16.00 1.82 -2.39
CA GLY A 117 16.07 0.39 -2.70
C GLY A 117 15.37 -0.52 -1.69
N ALA A 118 14.74 0.00 -0.63
CA ALA A 118 13.98 -0.81 0.32
C ALA A 118 12.47 -0.64 0.10
N VAL A 119 11.71 -1.64 0.50
CA VAL A 119 10.24 -1.62 0.52
C VAL A 119 9.71 -2.17 1.83
N VAL A 120 8.51 -1.74 2.21
CA VAL A 120 7.81 -2.25 3.39
C VAL A 120 6.84 -3.35 2.96
N PRO A 121 6.63 -4.43 3.75
CA PRO A 121 5.68 -5.47 3.39
C PRO A 121 4.30 -4.88 3.06
N PRO A 122 3.67 -5.25 1.92
CA PRO A 122 2.36 -4.72 1.56
C PRO A 122 1.30 -5.19 2.57
N ASN A 123 0.42 -4.29 2.99
CA ASN A 123 -0.73 -4.68 3.81
C ASN A 123 -1.69 -5.59 3.00
N PRO A 124 -1.98 -6.82 3.45
CA PRO A 124 -2.82 -7.74 2.68
C PRO A 124 -4.24 -7.24 2.40
N ARG A 125 -4.74 -6.31 3.21
CA ARG A 125 -6.08 -5.73 3.07
C ARG A 125 -6.25 -4.84 1.85
N PHE A 126 -5.14 -4.41 1.24
CA PHE A 126 -5.09 -3.40 0.18
C PHE A 126 -6.17 -3.54 -0.90
N ALA A 127 -6.25 -4.70 -1.57
CA ALA A 127 -7.19 -4.89 -2.67
C ALA A 127 -8.65 -4.90 -2.21
N ALA A 128 -8.93 -5.50 -1.05
CA ALA A 128 -10.28 -5.52 -0.48
C ALA A 128 -10.71 -4.12 -0.04
N TRP A 129 -9.81 -3.36 0.58
CA TRP A 129 -10.09 -2.00 1.05
C TRP A 129 -10.23 -1.01 -0.09
N TYR A 130 -9.49 -1.18 -1.20
CA TYR A 130 -9.75 -0.42 -2.42
C TYR A 130 -11.20 -0.60 -2.90
N ARG A 131 -11.66 -1.84 -3.01
CA ARG A 131 -13.04 -2.14 -3.44
C ARG A 131 -14.06 -1.58 -2.46
N ARG A 132 -13.82 -1.69 -1.15
CA ARG A 132 -14.70 -1.16 -0.12
C ARG A 132 -14.73 0.38 -0.10
N MET A 133 -13.58 1.04 -0.32
CA MET A 133 -13.48 2.49 -0.44
C MET A 133 -14.31 2.99 -1.62
N VAL A 134 -14.28 2.29 -2.75
CA VAL A 134 -15.11 2.65 -3.90
C VAL A 134 -16.59 2.64 -3.53
N GLN A 135 -17.06 1.61 -2.81
CA GLN A 135 -18.43 1.55 -2.33
C GLN A 135 -18.74 2.67 -1.30
N ALA A 136 -17.84 2.89 -0.34
CA ALA A 136 -18.02 3.91 0.70
C ALA A 136 -18.18 5.30 0.08
N ALA A 137 -17.34 5.60 -0.91
CA ALA A 137 -17.38 6.88 -1.60
C ALA A 137 -18.73 7.12 -2.31
N HIS A 138 -19.36 6.07 -2.85
CA HIS A 138 -20.70 6.15 -3.40
C HIS A 138 -21.76 6.36 -2.31
N ASP A 139 -21.65 5.64 -1.19
CA ASP A 139 -22.60 5.73 -0.07
C ASP A 139 -22.59 7.13 0.57
N HIS A 140 -21.41 7.77 0.63
CA HIS A 140 -21.21 9.15 1.11
C HIS A 140 -21.36 10.22 0.03
N ALA A 141 -21.75 9.83 -1.20
CA ALA A 141 -21.96 10.74 -2.33
C ALA A 141 -20.78 11.67 -2.66
N VAL A 142 -19.55 11.21 -2.45
CA VAL A 142 -18.32 11.99 -2.75
C VAL A 142 -17.75 11.70 -4.15
N THR A 143 -18.33 10.75 -4.89
CA THR A 143 -17.80 10.31 -6.21
C THR A 143 -17.94 11.33 -7.33
N ASP A 144 -18.79 12.35 -7.17
CA ASP A 144 -18.94 13.42 -8.16
C ASP A 144 -17.73 14.37 -8.17
N GLU A 145 -16.93 14.36 -7.09
CA GLU A 145 -15.80 15.26 -6.88
C GLU A 145 -14.46 14.52 -6.73
N PHE A 146 -14.46 13.37 -6.03
CA PHE A 146 -13.27 12.60 -5.73
C PHE A 146 -13.00 11.50 -6.75
N ASP A 147 -11.77 11.47 -7.26
CA ASP A 147 -11.23 10.28 -7.92
C ASP A 147 -10.98 9.15 -6.93
N LEU A 148 -11.37 7.94 -7.30
CA LEU A 148 -11.21 6.74 -6.47
C LEU A 148 -10.13 5.84 -7.07
N THR A 149 -8.91 5.97 -6.55
CA THR A 149 -7.71 5.39 -7.17
C THR A 149 -6.81 4.71 -6.15
N ILE A 150 -5.81 3.99 -6.66
CA ILE A 150 -4.63 3.60 -5.88
C ILE A 150 -3.45 4.47 -6.29
N GLU A 151 -2.38 4.42 -5.50
CA GLU A 151 -1.07 4.93 -5.93
C GLU A 151 -0.03 3.81 -5.96
N THR A 152 1.02 4.03 -6.74
CA THR A 152 2.17 3.13 -6.80
C THR A 152 2.98 3.15 -5.51
N THR A 153 3.80 2.12 -5.29
CA THR A 153 4.71 2.06 -4.14
C THR A 153 5.69 3.22 -4.17
N HIS A 154 5.64 4.06 -3.15
CA HIS A 154 6.48 5.23 -3.04
C HIS A 154 6.64 5.69 -1.57
N HIS A 155 7.70 6.50 -1.36
CA HIS A 155 8.07 7.20 -0.13
C HIS A 155 8.17 6.32 1.14
N GLY A 156 8.51 6.96 2.26
CA GLY A 156 8.62 6.31 3.57
C GLY A 156 7.33 6.40 4.39
N PRO A 157 7.38 6.14 5.69
CA PRO A 157 8.55 5.66 6.45
C PRO A 157 8.94 4.20 6.13
N SER A 158 10.04 3.73 6.73
CA SER A 158 10.44 2.32 6.73
C SER A 158 9.94 1.60 7.97
N LEU A 159 9.22 0.48 7.81
CA LEU A 159 8.67 -0.37 8.87
C LEU A 159 8.99 -1.84 8.60
N SER A 160 8.89 -2.68 9.63
CA SER A 160 9.01 -4.14 9.49
C SER A 160 7.66 -4.84 9.35
N SER A 161 6.57 -4.21 9.78
CA SER A 161 5.20 -4.72 9.70
C SER A 161 4.52 -4.39 8.37
N PRO A 162 3.60 -5.26 7.88
CA PRO A 162 2.74 -4.97 6.73
C PRO A 162 2.04 -3.62 6.85
N THR A 163 2.19 -2.77 5.84
CA THR A 163 1.80 -1.36 5.91
C THR A 163 1.08 -0.87 4.66
N MET A 164 0.12 0.02 4.85
CA MET A 164 -0.43 0.87 3.78
C MET A 164 -0.79 2.25 4.31
N PHE A 165 -0.88 3.20 3.39
CA PHE A 165 -1.49 4.50 3.59
C PHE A 165 -2.90 4.48 3.02
N ILE A 166 -3.82 5.15 3.71
CA ILE A 166 -5.13 5.56 3.19
C ILE A 166 -5.21 7.08 3.27
N GLU A 167 -5.68 7.72 2.21
CA GLU A 167 -5.50 9.15 2.07
C GLU A 167 -6.71 9.92 1.54
N ILE A 168 -6.78 11.18 1.94
CA ILE A 168 -7.68 12.20 1.38
C ILE A 168 -6.81 13.25 0.70
N GLY A 169 -7.08 13.51 -0.57
CA GLY A 169 -6.32 14.45 -1.39
C GLY A 169 -7.19 15.34 -2.26
N SER A 170 -6.58 16.23 -3.05
CA SER A 170 -5.12 16.38 -3.21
C SER A 170 -4.60 17.77 -2.81
N SER A 171 -5.41 18.56 -2.10
CA SER A 171 -5.11 19.94 -1.72
C SER A 171 -5.73 20.29 -0.37
N GLU A 172 -5.26 21.40 0.21
CA GLU A 172 -5.75 21.93 1.50
C GLU A 172 -7.27 22.10 1.55
N SER A 173 -7.91 22.44 0.43
CA SER A 173 -9.36 22.56 0.33
C SER A 173 -10.12 21.24 0.52
N HIS A 174 -9.45 20.09 0.40
CA HIS A 174 -10.06 18.76 0.51
C HIS A 174 -9.57 17.97 1.73
N TRP A 175 -8.40 18.27 2.28
CA TRP A 175 -7.86 17.53 3.42
C TRP A 175 -8.80 17.53 4.64
N GLY A 176 -9.52 18.63 4.88
CA GLY A 176 -10.48 18.73 5.99
C GLY A 176 -11.88 18.15 5.70
N ARG A 177 -12.09 17.38 4.63
CA ARG A 177 -13.41 16.90 4.23
C ARG A 177 -13.90 15.75 5.11
N THR A 178 -14.88 16.05 5.96
CA THR A 178 -15.44 15.08 6.93
C THR A 178 -16.23 13.97 6.25
N ASP A 179 -16.94 14.24 5.16
CA ASP A 179 -17.65 13.22 4.36
C ASP A 179 -16.70 12.19 3.72
N ALA A 180 -15.55 12.65 3.21
CA ALA A 180 -14.48 11.77 2.75
C ALA A 180 -13.86 10.94 3.90
N ALA A 181 -13.69 11.54 5.08
CA ALA A 181 -13.21 10.82 6.26
C ALA A 181 -14.21 9.80 6.80
N GLU A 182 -15.52 10.08 6.75
CA GLU A 182 -16.55 9.12 7.12
C GLU A 182 -16.59 7.92 6.16
N ALA A 183 -16.31 8.14 4.87
CA ALA A 183 -16.14 7.05 3.91
C ALA A 183 -14.95 6.15 4.28
N TRP A 184 -13.81 6.73 4.68
CA TRP A 184 -12.68 5.95 5.19
C TRP A 184 -12.99 5.27 6.53
N ALA A 185 -13.71 5.94 7.43
CA ALA A 185 -14.13 5.35 8.70
C ALA A 185 -14.99 4.09 8.48
N ASP A 186 -15.90 4.09 7.50
CA ASP A 186 -16.66 2.89 7.13
C ASP A 186 -15.74 1.75 6.65
N VAL A 187 -14.75 2.07 5.80
CA VAL A 187 -13.78 1.08 5.29
C VAL A 187 -12.97 0.47 6.45
N ILE A 188 -12.50 1.29 7.37
CA ILE A 188 -11.70 0.84 8.52
C ILE A 188 -12.57 0.00 9.48
N SER A 189 -13.77 0.48 9.80
CA SER A 189 -14.69 -0.20 10.71
C SER A 189 -15.07 -1.58 10.21
N GLU A 190 -15.49 -1.71 8.95
CA GLU A 190 -15.83 -3.01 8.37
C GLU A 190 -14.58 -3.84 8.08
N GLY A 191 -13.51 -3.20 7.62
CA GLY A 191 -12.25 -3.85 7.29
C GLY A 191 -11.61 -4.56 8.48
N LEU A 192 -11.68 -3.94 9.66
CA LEU A 192 -11.14 -4.47 10.91
C LEU A 192 -12.20 -5.14 11.80
N GLY A 193 -13.46 -5.23 11.35
CA GLY A 193 -14.56 -5.82 12.12
C GLY A 193 -14.88 -5.07 13.42
N LEU A 194 -14.65 -3.76 13.46
CA LEU A 194 -14.96 -2.91 14.62
C LEU A 194 -16.46 -2.84 14.90
N ASP A 195 -17.26 -3.01 13.85
CA ASP A 195 -18.72 -3.10 13.87
C ASP A 195 -19.25 -4.48 14.32
N GLY A 196 -18.36 -5.42 14.65
CA GLY A 196 -18.70 -6.80 14.99
C GLY A 196 -18.84 -7.74 13.79
N GLY A 197 -18.57 -7.25 12.58
CA GLY A 197 -18.49 -8.05 11.36
C GLY A 197 -17.21 -8.90 11.27
N PRO A 198 -17.09 -9.74 10.23
CA PRO A 198 -15.97 -10.67 10.07
C PRO A 198 -14.64 -10.01 9.64
N GLY A 199 -14.64 -8.70 9.34
CA GLY A 199 -13.48 -8.05 8.73
C GLY A 199 -13.41 -8.25 7.20
N LEU A 200 -12.57 -7.46 6.53
CA LEU A 200 -12.30 -7.58 5.09
C LEU A 200 -10.79 -7.59 4.81
N GLY A 201 -10.36 -8.56 4.01
CA GLY A 201 -8.97 -8.65 3.53
C GLY A 201 -7.97 -9.19 4.54
N ASP A 202 -8.41 -9.97 5.54
CA ASP A 202 -7.49 -10.67 6.45
C ASP A 202 -6.95 -11.94 5.77
N TRP A 203 -5.71 -11.90 5.31
CA TRP A 203 -5.03 -13.04 4.68
C TRP A 203 -4.84 -14.23 5.63
N HIS A 204 -4.65 -13.95 6.93
CA HIS A 204 -4.43 -15.00 7.92
C HIS A 204 -5.71 -15.72 8.30
N ALA A 205 -6.88 -15.12 8.04
CA ALA A 205 -8.18 -15.76 8.22
C ALA A 205 -8.48 -16.83 7.15
N LEU A 206 -7.78 -16.83 6.01
CA LEU A 206 -7.94 -17.85 4.98
C LEU A 206 -7.40 -19.22 5.43
N SER A 207 -7.96 -20.29 4.89
CA SER A 207 -7.37 -21.63 4.96
C SER A 207 -6.17 -21.76 4.00
N ASP A 208 -5.32 -22.79 4.20
CA ASP A 208 -4.19 -23.06 3.30
C ASP A 208 -4.66 -23.31 1.85
N SER A 209 -5.81 -23.96 1.67
CA SER A 209 -6.38 -24.20 0.34
C SER A 209 -6.85 -22.92 -0.34
N GLU A 210 -7.45 -22.00 0.41
CA GLU A 210 -7.88 -20.70 -0.13
C GLU A 210 -6.67 -19.83 -0.47
N ARG A 211 -5.61 -19.85 0.36
CA ARG A 211 -4.35 -19.17 0.05
C ARG A 211 -3.71 -19.73 -1.22
N ALA A 212 -3.61 -21.05 -1.35
CA ALA A 212 -3.03 -21.71 -2.53
C ALA A 212 -3.77 -21.40 -3.85
N GLN A 213 -5.05 -21.05 -3.78
CA GLN A 213 -5.86 -20.65 -4.93
C GLN A 213 -5.88 -19.14 -5.16
N SER A 214 -5.42 -18.35 -4.19
CA SER A 214 -5.46 -16.90 -4.24
C SER A 214 -4.34 -16.34 -5.10
N LYS A 215 -4.73 -15.51 -6.08
CA LYS A 215 -3.80 -14.76 -6.94
C LYS A 215 -3.45 -13.42 -6.30
N VAL A 216 -2.16 -13.12 -6.21
CA VAL A 216 -1.62 -11.89 -5.64
C VAL A 216 -0.95 -11.09 -6.75
N MET A 217 -1.52 -9.94 -7.10
CA MET A 217 -1.01 -9.11 -8.18
C MET A 217 0.21 -8.29 -7.73
N LEU A 218 1.33 -8.48 -8.44
CA LEU A 218 2.44 -7.55 -8.52
C LEU A 218 2.23 -6.66 -9.76
N GLY A 219 1.96 -5.38 -9.55
CA GLY A 219 1.78 -4.43 -10.66
C GLY A 219 3.13 -3.90 -11.15
N ILE A 220 3.40 -3.98 -12.46
CA ILE A 220 4.68 -3.51 -13.03
C ILE A 220 4.42 -2.53 -14.17
N GLY A 221 4.91 -1.30 -14.00
CA GLY A 221 4.74 -0.19 -14.92
C GLY A 221 3.55 0.70 -14.59
N GLY A 222 3.20 1.59 -15.51
CA GLY A 222 2.19 2.63 -15.32
C GLY A 222 2.75 3.92 -14.73
N GLY A 223 1.92 4.95 -14.68
CA GLY A 223 2.19 6.16 -13.91
C GLY A 223 1.77 6.00 -12.45
N HIS A 224 1.89 7.08 -11.68
CA HIS A 224 1.62 7.13 -10.24
C HIS A 224 0.29 6.50 -9.81
N TYR A 225 -0.80 6.77 -10.55
CA TYR A 225 -2.14 6.26 -10.23
C TYR A 225 -2.49 4.90 -10.85
N ALA A 226 -1.56 4.25 -11.55
CA ALA A 226 -1.67 2.85 -11.97
C ALA A 226 -3.04 2.38 -12.56
N PRO A 227 -3.69 3.12 -13.49
CA PRO A 227 -5.09 2.87 -13.88
C PRO A 227 -5.35 1.50 -14.50
N ARG A 228 -4.33 0.86 -15.10
CA ARG A 228 -4.47 -0.49 -15.66
C ARG A 228 -4.41 -1.59 -14.62
N HIS A 229 -3.71 -1.36 -13.50
CA HIS A 229 -3.72 -2.26 -12.36
C HIS A 229 -5.06 -2.15 -11.62
N ILE A 230 -5.58 -0.92 -11.50
CA ILE A 230 -6.94 -0.67 -10.98
C ILE A 230 -8.01 -1.45 -11.75
N ASP A 231 -7.95 -1.46 -13.08
CA ASP A 231 -8.93 -2.21 -13.89
C ASP A 231 -8.94 -3.72 -13.57
N VAL A 232 -7.79 -4.29 -13.18
CA VAL A 232 -7.73 -5.67 -12.67
C VAL A 232 -8.40 -5.77 -11.30
N LEU A 233 -8.02 -4.91 -10.34
CA LEU A 233 -8.57 -4.93 -8.98
C LEU A 233 -10.09 -4.74 -8.92
N ARG A 234 -10.66 -3.98 -9.88
CA ARG A 234 -12.10 -3.75 -10.00
C ARG A 234 -12.85 -4.94 -10.60
N ARG A 235 -12.21 -5.70 -11.48
CA ARG A 235 -12.86 -6.78 -12.25
C ARG A 235 -12.72 -8.15 -11.61
N THR A 236 -11.75 -8.32 -10.72
CA THR A 236 -11.47 -9.61 -10.10
C THR A 236 -11.41 -9.51 -8.58
N ASN A 237 -11.37 -10.67 -7.91
CA ASN A 237 -11.20 -10.77 -6.48
C ASN A 237 -9.73 -11.00 -6.08
N CYS A 238 -8.77 -10.68 -6.97
CA CYS A 238 -7.37 -10.86 -6.64
C CYS A 238 -6.92 -9.98 -5.47
N TRP A 239 -5.87 -10.45 -4.84
CA TRP A 239 -5.09 -9.72 -3.85
C TRP A 239 -4.04 -8.88 -4.57
N ALA A 240 -3.41 -7.95 -3.85
CA ALA A 240 -2.41 -7.08 -4.45
C ALA A 240 -1.29 -6.79 -3.48
N GLY A 241 -0.06 -6.97 -3.96
CA GLY A 241 1.15 -6.49 -3.31
C GLY A 241 1.57 -5.14 -3.86
N HIS A 242 2.86 -4.99 -4.08
CA HIS A 242 3.44 -3.75 -4.61
C HIS A 242 2.94 -3.40 -6.02
N GLN A 243 2.84 -2.09 -6.27
CA GLN A 243 2.51 -1.52 -7.58
C GLN A 243 3.69 -0.65 -8.01
N ILE A 244 4.52 -1.12 -8.94
CA ILE A 244 5.81 -0.51 -9.27
C ILE A 244 5.63 0.46 -10.45
N ALA A 245 5.82 1.75 -10.20
CA ALA A 245 5.71 2.77 -11.23
C ALA A 245 6.83 2.69 -12.29
N SER A 246 6.57 3.25 -13.47
CA SER A 246 7.58 3.31 -14.55
C SER A 246 8.83 4.10 -14.16
N TYR A 247 8.72 5.11 -13.29
CA TYR A 247 9.88 5.88 -12.82
C TYR A 247 10.80 5.08 -11.90
N ALA A 248 10.31 4.00 -11.28
CA ALA A 248 11.12 3.10 -10.45
C ALA A 248 11.77 1.96 -11.28
N LEU A 249 11.56 1.94 -12.59
CA LEU A 249 11.97 0.88 -13.51
C LEU A 249 12.94 1.40 -14.58
N GLU A 250 13.87 2.27 -14.18
CA GLU A 250 14.88 2.80 -15.09
C GLU A 250 15.77 1.67 -15.65
N MET A 251 15.90 1.63 -16.98
CA MET A 251 16.67 0.64 -17.72
C MET A 251 17.63 1.32 -18.68
N GLN A 252 18.89 0.90 -18.66
CA GLN A 252 19.92 1.31 -19.61
C GLN A 252 20.09 0.20 -20.64
N ARG A 253 19.77 0.50 -21.90
CA ARG A 253 19.90 -0.48 -22.99
C ARG A 253 21.39 -0.75 -23.24
N PRO A 254 21.81 -2.02 -23.37
CA PRO A 254 23.17 -2.35 -23.79
C PRO A 254 23.54 -1.69 -25.13
N GLU A 255 24.78 -1.21 -25.24
CA GLU A 255 25.28 -0.46 -26.40
C GLU A 255 25.53 -1.34 -27.63
N ASP A 256 25.76 -2.64 -27.43
CA ASP A 256 25.98 -3.60 -28.51
C ASP A 256 24.75 -3.70 -29.43
N GLU A 257 24.91 -3.33 -30.70
CA GLU A 257 23.83 -3.36 -31.69
C GLU A 257 23.33 -4.79 -31.97
N SER A 258 24.17 -5.80 -31.73
CA SER A 258 23.82 -7.22 -31.84
C SER A 258 23.11 -7.77 -30.61
N TRP A 259 22.96 -6.96 -29.54
CA TRP A 259 22.31 -7.38 -28.31
C TRP A 259 20.85 -7.78 -28.55
N ASP A 260 20.54 -9.01 -28.14
CA ASP A 260 19.20 -9.57 -28.18
C ASP A 260 18.53 -9.49 -26.79
N PRO A 261 17.38 -8.82 -26.64
CA PRO A 261 16.69 -8.69 -25.36
C PRO A 261 16.11 -9.98 -24.76
N GLN A 262 16.08 -11.08 -25.52
CA GLN A 262 15.61 -12.38 -25.07
C GLN A 262 16.78 -13.26 -24.61
N THR A 263 17.95 -13.19 -25.26
CA THR A 263 19.08 -14.09 -24.98
C THR A 263 20.35 -13.41 -24.47
N GLY A 264 20.53 -12.11 -24.69
CA GLY A 264 21.70 -11.35 -24.25
C GLY A 264 21.68 -11.03 -22.76
N ASP A 265 22.66 -10.26 -22.27
CA ASP A 265 22.69 -9.86 -20.86
C ASP A 265 21.49 -8.97 -20.49
N LEU A 266 21.07 -9.02 -19.22
CA LEU A 266 19.99 -8.14 -18.75
C LEU A 266 20.45 -6.67 -18.79
N PRO A 267 19.56 -5.73 -19.16
CA PRO A 267 19.86 -4.30 -19.13
C PRO A 267 20.27 -3.82 -17.74
N GLU A 268 21.23 -2.89 -17.67
CA GLU A 268 21.59 -2.22 -16.41
C GLU A 268 20.46 -1.29 -15.93
N GLY A 269 20.56 -0.81 -14.69
CA GLY A 269 19.60 0.11 -14.06
C GLY A 269 18.93 -0.50 -12.82
N GLN A 270 18.10 0.30 -12.14
CA GLN A 270 17.46 -0.10 -10.87
C GLN A 270 16.24 -1.01 -11.03
N TRP A 271 15.75 -1.19 -12.27
CA TRP A 271 14.53 -1.95 -12.54
C TRP A 271 14.54 -3.39 -12.00
N GLU A 272 15.67 -4.08 -12.12
CA GLU A 272 15.80 -5.47 -11.68
C GLU A 272 15.70 -5.55 -10.16
N HIS A 273 16.48 -4.70 -9.47
CA HIS A 273 16.42 -4.55 -8.01
C HIS A 273 14.99 -4.25 -7.55
N ALA A 274 14.35 -3.24 -8.15
CA ALA A 274 12.99 -2.83 -7.81
C ALA A 274 11.98 -3.98 -7.91
N ILE A 275 12.02 -4.77 -8.99
CA ILE A 275 11.13 -5.92 -9.17
C ILE A 275 11.43 -7.02 -8.15
N ARG A 276 12.71 -7.34 -7.93
CA ARG A 276 13.12 -8.41 -7.00
C ARG A 276 12.67 -8.10 -5.56
N VAL A 277 12.97 -6.91 -5.04
CA VAL A 277 12.60 -6.54 -3.66
C VAL A 277 11.08 -6.47 -3.48
N CYS A 278 10.35 -5.94 -4.47
CA CYS A 278 8.90 -5.88 -4.42
C CYS A 278 8.26 -7.28 -4.49
N ALA A 279 8.79 -8.18 -5.32
CA ALA A 279 8.30 -9.54 -5.42
C ALA A 279 8.55 -10.34 -4.13
N GLU A 280 9.74 -10.22 -3.56
CA GLU A 280 10.10 -10.87 -2.30
C GLU A 280 9.22 -10.38 -1.15
N SER A 281 9.13 -9.06 -0.97
CA SER A 281 8.26 -8.42 0.03
C SER A 281 6.79 -8.84 -0.13
N THR A 282 6.29 -8.91 -1.38
CA THR A 282 4.94 -9.40 -1.65
C THR A 282 4.76 -10.86 -1.21
N ARG A 283 5.72 -11.74 -1.50
CA ARG A 283 5.65 -13.15 -1.05
C ARG A 283 5.63 -13.28 0.48
N GLN A 284 6.33 -12.40 1.18
CA GLN A 284 6.35 -12.37 2.65
C GLN A 284 4.97 -12.01 3.23
N SER A 285 4.26 -11.05 2.65
CA SER A 285 2.90 -10.68 3.10
C SER A 285 1.82 -11.69 2.72
N PHE A 286 2.06 -12.52 1.70
CA PHE A 286 1.08 -13.47 1.15
C PHE A 286 1.62 -14.91 1.12
N PRO A 287 2.00 -15.49 2.28
CA PRO A 287 2.56 -16.84 2.32
C PRO A 287 1.55 -17.86 1.78
N GLY A 288 2.01 -18.75 0.90
CA GLY A 288 1.16 -19.77 0.26
C GLY A 288 0.29 -19.26 -0.88
N GLY A 289 0.29 -17.95 -1.18
CA GLY A 289 -0.39 -17.36 -2.33
C GLY A 289 0.42 -17.43 -3.63
N GLU A 290 -0.26 -17.37 -4.77
CA GLU A 290 0.40 -17.30 -6.07
C GLU A 290 0.64 -15.84 -6.48
N VAL A 291 1.89 -15.39 -6.34
CA VAL A 291 2.30 -14.06 -6.81
C VAL A 291 2.42 -14.07 -8.33
N MET A 292 1.64 -13.22 -9.00
CA MET A 292 1.60 -13.08 -10.45
C MET A 292 1.79 -11.62 -10.87
N ALA A 293 2.51 -11.39 -11.96
CA ALA A 293 2.75 -10.05 -12.49
C ALA A 293 1.65 -9.61 -13.46
N HIS A 294 1.10 -8.41 -13.25
CA HIS A 294 0.37 -7.68 -14.29
C HIS A 294 1.30 -6.61 -14.85
N LEU A 295 1.52 -6.58 -16.17
CA LEU A 295 2.33 -5.54 -16.81
C LEU A 295 1.46 -4.49 -17.49
N ASP A 296 1.70 -3.21 -17.17
CA ASP A 296 1.30 -2.11 -18.04
C ASP A 296 2.17 -2.10 -19.30
N ARG A 297 1.79 -2.90 -20.29
CA ARG A 297 2.53 -3.05 -21.54
C ARG A 297 2.76 -1.72 -22.28
N LYS A 298 1.93 -0.69 -22.06
CA LYS A 298 2.08 0.61 -22.74
C LYS A 298 3.18 1.48 -22.11
N SER A 299 3.66 1.13 -20.92
CA SER A 299 4.79 1.80 -20.27
C SER A 299 6.16 1.37 -20.79
N PHE A 300 6.24 0.28 -21.55
CA PHE A 300 7.51 -0.32 -21.96
C PHE A 300 7.72 -0.30 -23.46
N LYS A 301 8.96 0.02 -23.88
CA LYS A 301 9.46 -0.35 -25.20
C LYS A 301 9.46 -1.88 -25.34
N GLY A 302 9.44 -2.37 -26.60
CA GLY A 302 9.37 -3.80 -26.87
C GLY A 302 10.49 -4.62 -26.22
N TRP A 303 11.71 -4.09 -26.17
CA TRP A 303 12.85 -4.74 -25.53
C TRP A 303 12.76 -4.74 -24.00
N GLN A 304 12.33 -3.63 -23.39
CA GLN A 304 12.13 -3.53 -21.93
C GLN A 304 11.11 -4.57 -21.46
N ARG A 305 10.01 -4.69 -22.20
CA ARG A 305 8.96 -5.68 -21.90
C ARG A 305 9.50 -7.11 -21.90
N ARG A 306 10.38 -7.45 -22.85
CA ARG A 306 11.00 -8.79 -22.92
C ARG A 306 11.94 -9.03 -21.73
N ALA A 307 12.75 -8.03 -21.36
CA ALA A 307 13.61 -8.12 -20.18
C ALA A 307 12.80 -8.32 -18.89
N VAL A 308 11.71 -7.57 -18.69
CA VAL A 308 10.81 -7.74 -17.54
C VAL A 308 10.19 -9.14 -17.52
N ILE A 309 9.65 -9.61 -18.65
CA ILE A 309 9.04 -10.95 -18.72
C ILE A 309 10.07 -12.04 -18.39
N ARG A 310 11.29 -11.93 -18.93
CA ARG A 310 12.38 -12.87 -18.62
C ARG A 310 12.76 -12.86 -17.14
N LEU A 311 12.83 -11.69 -16.51
CA LEU A 311 13.07 -11.60 -15.07
C LEU A 311 11.93 -12.23 -14.27
N CYS A 312 10.67 -12.00 -14.68
CA CYS A 312 9.52 -12.65 -14.05
C CYS A 312 9.57 -14.18 -14.19
N GLU A 313 9.97 -14.71 -15.36
CA GLU A 313 10.19 -16.15 -15.56
C GLU A 313 11.31 -16.70 -14.66
N GLU A 314 12.44 -16.00 -14.55
CA GLU A 314 13.53 -16.37 -13.65
C GLU A 314 13.09 -16.40 -12.17
N LEU A 315 12.20 -15.49 -11.79
CA LEU A 315 11.68 -15.38 -10.44
C LEU A 315 10.51 -16.32 -10.15
N ASP A 316 10.08 -17.17 -11.09
CA ASP A 316 8.85 -17.98 -10.99
C ASP A 316 7.59 -17.13 -10.70
N ILE A 317 7.45 -16.01 -11.43
CA ILE A 317 6.31 -15.10 -11.36
C ILE A 317 5.57 -15.13 -12.70
N PRO A 318 4.42 -15.83 -12.79
CA PRO A 318 3.64 -15.86 -14.02
C PRO A 318 3.18 -14.46 -14.44
N VAL A 319 3.24 -14.17 -15.73
CA VAL A 319 2.79 -12.90 -16.30
C VAL A 319 1.37 -13.04 -16.85
N GLY A 320 0.42 -12.37 -16.20
CA GLY A 320 -1.01 -12.45 -16.50
C GLY A 320 -1.59 -11.21 -17.21
N ARG A 321 -2.76 -11.40 -17.80
CA ARG A 321 -3.72 -10.32 -18.13
C ARG A 321 -4.88 -10.42 -17.15
N THR A 322 -5.83 -9.48 -17.17
CA THR A 322 -6.98 -9.44 -16.25
C THR A 322 -7.63 -10.80 -16.00
N ALA A 323 -7.94 -11.57 -17.06
CA ALA A 323 -8.58 -12.89 -16.93
C ALA A 323 -7.74 -13.95 -16.19
N ALA A 324 -6.43 -13.76 -16.04
CA ALA A 324 -5.57 -14.67 -15.27
C ALA A 324 -5.63 -14.41 -13.75
N PHE A 325 -6.28 -13.32 -13.33
CA PHE A 325 -6.46 -12.93 -11.94
C PHE A 325 -7.87 -13.22 -11.41
N GLU A 326 -8.69 -13.94 -12.19
CA GLU A 326 -10.03 -14.41 -11.81
C GLU A 326 -9.98 -15.67 -10.96
#